data_AF-A0A812T2T6-F1
#
_entry.id   AF-A0A812T2T6-F1
#
_cell.length_a   1.000
_cell.length_b   1.000
_cell.length_c   1.000
_cell.angle_alpha   90.00
_cell.angle_beta   90.00
_cell.angle_gamma   90.00
#
_symmetry.space_group_name_H-M   'P 1'
#
loop_
_entity.id
_entity.type
_entity.pdbx_description
1 polymer ?
#
loop_
_entity_poly.entity_id
_entity_poly.type
_entity_poly.pdbx_seq_one_letter_code
_entity_poly.pdbx_strand_id
1 'polypeptide(L)'
;MSDGMSSRLFSEVREKRGLCYTVYAACNSLRTQGAILAYAGTSTERAQETLDVMLEQFNELPKGVRQDELNRLKARFKSGIIMQQESSSSRASSLAADWYHLGRIRTMSELEAILDGISVETINAYLSNNPPKNFRVTTIGAKRLEVNPNAYSLATAFFVKTGSRDETPEVAGVSHFLEHMVFKGTSRRTAEDVNRELDELGAQSNAFTSEEQTVYYAVVLPELQHQIVDLLADIMRPTLRQEDFDTEKKVILEEIMKYDDQPPYGGHEKSMAAWFGEHPLGNSVLGTQDSVGNLTQQQMMSYFEQRYSPTNMTLVASGNVDFDALVEQANELCGSWKKYSVNRNT
;
A
#
# COMPACT_ATOMS: atom_id res chain seq x y z
N MET A 1 -24.11 7.65 11.39
CA MET A 1 -22.72 7.51 11.88
C MET A 1 -22.41 8.45 13.03
N SER A 2 -22.64 9.74 12.87
CA SER A 2 -22.30 10.78 13.86
C SER A 2 -23.55 11.59 14.24
N ASP A 3 -23.32 12.65 15.03
CA ASP A 3 -24.27 13.68 15.44
C ASP A 3 -25.29 13.25 16.51
N GLY A 4 -24.87 13.36 17.78
CA GLY A 4 -25.66 13.03 18.97
C GLY A 4 -25.15 11.81 19.74
N MET A 5 -25.54 11.72 21.01
CA MET A 5 -25.12 10.64 21.93
C MET A 5 -25.65 9.25 21.52
N SER A 6 -26.71 9.20 20.71
CA SER A 6 -27.28 7.95 20.17
C SER A 6 -26.72 7.56 18.80
N SER A 7 -25.67 8.22 18.31
CA SER A 7 -25.06 7.89 17.02
C SER A 7 -24.17 6.65 17.14
N ARG A 8 -24.03 5.86 16.07
CA ARG A 8 -23.25 4.60 16.10
C ARG A 8 -21.82 4.80 16.58
N LEU A 9 -21.09 5.80 16.05
CA LEU A 9 -19.71 6.05 16.47
C LEU A 9 -19.63 6.47 17.94
N PHE A 10 -20.52 7.34 18.40
CA PHE A 10 -20.56 7.73 19.80
C PHE A 10 -20.87 6.53 20.71
N SER A 11 -21.89 5.76 20.36
CA SER A 11 -22.34 4.60 21.15
C SER A 11 -21.26 3.52 21.21
N GLU A 12 -20.70 3.12 20.08
CA GLU A 12 -19.79 1.98 20.00
C GLU A 12 -18.37 2.31 20.45
N VAL A 13 -17.85 3.48 20.07
CA VAL A 13 -16.46 3.86 20.37
C VAL A 13 -16.35 4.51 21.76
N ARG A 14 -17.29 5.41 22.10
CA ARG A 14 -17.23 6.19 23.35
C ARG A 14 -18.06 5.58 24.47
N GLU A 15 -19.36 5.36 24.28
CA GLU A 15 -20.26 4.99 25.39
C GLU A 15 -20.01 3.57 25.90
N LYS A 16 -19.96 2.59 25.00
CA LYS A 16 -19.81 1.17 25.37
C LYS A 16 -18.38 0.80 25.76
N ARG A 17 -17.39 1.39 25.09
CA ARG A 17 -15.98 0.98 25.19
C ARG A 17 -15.07 2.02 25.86
N GLY A 18 -15.51 3.27 26.00
CA GLY A 18 -14.70 4.32 26.63
C GLY A 18 -13.37 4.60 25.94
N LEU A 19 -13.27 4.35 24.62
CA LEU A 19 -11.97 4.39 23.92
C LEU A 19 -11.45 5.80 23.74
N CYS A 20 -12.34 6.77 23.52
CA CYS A 20 -11.98 8.16 23.26
C CYS A 20 -12.96 9.14 23.89
N TYR A 21 -12.50 10.37 24.12
CA TYR A 21 -13.39 11.47 24.51
C TYR A 21 -14.14 12.05 23.31
N THR A 22 -13.43 12.27 22.20
CA THR A 22 -13.98 12.87 20.97
C THR A 22 -13.99 11.85 19.85
N VAL A 23 -15.16 11.60 19.28
CA VAL A 23 -15.35 10.85 18.04
C VAL A 23 -16.49 11.46 17.22
N TYR A 24 -16.29 11.64 15.93
CA TYR A 24 -17.33 12.10 15.02
C TYR A 24 -17.06 11.70 13.57
N ALA A 25 -18.08 11.85 12.74
CA ALA A 25 -17.95 11.88 11.29
C ALA A 25 -18.69 13.11 10.74
N ALA A 26 -18.14 13.71 9.70
CA ALA A 26 -18.69 14.87 9.00
C ALA A 26 -18.66 14.63 7.49
N CYS A 27 -19.66 15.18 6.79
CA CYS A 27 -19.68 15.20 5.33
C CYS A 27 -19.03 16.49 4.84
N ASN A 28 -18.02 16.38 3.98
CA ASN A 28 -17.41 17.49 3.28
C ASN A 28 -17.72 17.36 1.78
N SER A 29 -18.39 18.35 1.22
CA SER A 29 -18.80 18.34 -0.20
C SER A 29 -18.11 19.45 -0.98
N LEU A 30 -17.50 19.07 -2.10
CA LEU A 30 -17.16 19.95 -3.22
C LEU A 30 -18.27 19.87 -4.28
N ARG A 31 -18.26 20.76 -5.27
CA ARG A 31 -19.31 20.82 -6.31
C ARG A 31 -19.47 19.51 -7.09
N THR A 32 -18.41 18.74 -7.28
CA THR A 32 -18.40 17.51 -8.08
C THR A 32 -18.13 16.25 -7.26
N GLN A 33 -17.79 16.38 -5.97
CA GLN A 33 -17.32 15.27 -5.13
C GLN A 33 -17.75 15.46 -3.68
N GLY A 34 -18.02 14.37 -2.97
CA GLY A 34 -18.25 14.38 -1.53
C GLY A 34 -17.30 13.40 -0.84
N ALA A 35 -16.88 13.73 0.38
CA ALA A 35 -16.05 12.89 1.22
C ALA A 35 -16.62 12.86 2.64
N ILE A 36 -16.51 11.70 3.30
CA ILE A 36 -16.81 11.58 4.73
C ILE A 36 -15.48 11.61 5.47
N LEU A 37 -15.33 12.59 6.36
CA LEU A 37 -14.20 12.65 7.30
C LEU A 37 -14.66 12.08 8.64
N ALA A 38 -14.01 11.02 9.09
CA ALA A 38 -14.19 10.48 10.42
C ALA A 38 -12.95 10.80 11.28
N TYR A 39 -13.17 11.11 12.56
CA TYR A 39 -12.12 11.48 13.50
C TYR A 39 -12.38 10.86 14.86
N ALA A 40 -11.31 10.40 15.51
CA ALA A 40 -11.28 10.12 16.95
C ALA A 40 -9.96 10.59 17.56
N GLY A 41 -10.02 11.08 18.81
CA GLY A 41 -8.85 11.43 19.61
C GLY A 41 -8.72 10.51 20.82
N THR A 42 -7.65 9.71 20.89
CA THR A 42 -7.48 8.63 21.88
C THR A 42 -6.04 8.55 22.40
N SER A 43 -5.80 7.73 23.44
CA SER A 43 -4.45 7.48 23.97
C SER A 43 -3.70 6.47 23.09
N THR A 44 -2.36 6.44 23.19
CA THR A 44 -1.52 5.54 22.38
C THR A 44 -1.81 4.07 22.63
N GLU A 45 -2.20 3.70 23.85
CA GLU A 45 -2.51 2.32 24.24
C GLU A 45 -3.82 1.82 23.64
N ARG A 46 -4.77 2.72 23.36
CA ARG A 46 -6.11 2.40 22.84
C ARG A 46 -6.27 2.71 21.36
N ALA A 47 -5.22 3.20 20.72
CA ALA A 47 -5.29 3.73 19.37
C ALA A 47 -5.66 2.68 18.32
N GLN A 48 -5.11 1.46 18.44
CA GLN A 48 -5.43 0.34 17.54
C GLN A 48 -6.91 -0.05 17.65
N GLU A 49 -7.37 -0.35 18.86
CA GLU A 49 -8.77 -0.72 19.11
C GLU A 49 -9.75 0.38 18.66
N THR A 50 -9.39 1.66 18.88
CA THR A 50 -10.21 2.79 18.40
C THR A 50 -10.34 2.77 16.88
N LEU A 51 -9.23 2.56 16.16
CA LEU A 51 -9.23 2.47 14.70
C LEU A 51 -10.07 1.30 14.21
N ASP A 52 -9.89 0.12 14.82
CA ASP A 52 -10.59 -1.11 14.44
C ASP A 52 -12.10 -0.96 14.59
N VAL A 53 -12.57 -0.46 15.74
CA VAL A 53 -14.00 -0.24 15.99
C VAL A 53 -14.55 0.83 15.04
N MET A 54 -13.81 1.89 14.75
CA MET A 54 -14.25 2.89 13.77
C MET A 54 -14.45 2.28 12.38
N LEU A 55 -13.45 1.52 11.89
CA LEU A 55 -13.52 0.86 10.58
C LEU A 55 -14.66 -0.17 10.53
N GLU A 56 -14.84 -0.96 11.60
CA GLU A 56 -15.97 -1.88 11.75
C GLU A 56 -17.31 -1.16 11.55
N GLN A 57 -17.53 -0.02 12.24
CA GLN A 57 -18.79 0.70 12.11
C GLN A 57 -19.07 1.21 10.68
N PHE A 58 -18.03 1.55 9.91
CA PHE A 58 -18.19 1.90 8.50
C PHE A 58 -18.43 0.67 7.61
N ASN A 59 -17.75 -0.45 7.89
CA ASN A 59 -17.94 -1.71 7.16
C ASN A 59 -19.30 -2.37 7.44
N GLU A 60 -19.92 -2.07 8.58
CA GLU A 60 -21.27 -2.53 8.94
C GLU A 60 -22.39 -1.67 8.33
N LEU A 61 -22.09 -0.48 7.78
CA LEU A 61 -23.09 0.41 7.17
C LEU A 61 -23.91 -0.26 6.05
N PRO A 62 -23.31 -1.04 5.12
CA PRO A 62 -24.07 -1.72 4.06
C PRO A 62 -25.09 -2.74 4.57
N LYS A 63 -24.98 -3.21 5.83
CA LYS A 63 -26.03 -4.06 6.45
C LYS A 63 -27.31 -3.29 6.74
N GLY A 64 -27.28 -1.96 6.60
CA GLY A 64 -28.43 -1.08 6.64
C GLY A 64 -28.57 -0.27 7.92
N VAL A 65 -29.51 0.68 7.87
CA VAL A 65 -29.96 1.50 8.99
C VAL A 65 -31.32 1.03 9.48
N ARG A 66 -31.60 1.27 10.76
CA ARG A 66 -32.89 0.94 11.37
C ARG A 66 -33.87 2.12 11.32
N GLN A 67 -35.16 1.81 11.40
CA GLN A 67 -36.21 2.84 11.41
C GLN A 67 -36.09 3.81 12.60
N ASP A 68 -35.65 3.33 13.78
CA ASP A 68 -35.43 4.18 14.94
C ASP A 68 -34.29 5.19 14.71
N GLU A 69 -33.24 4.80 13.99
CA GLU A 69 -32.12 5.68 13.61
C GLU A 69 -32.60 6.77 12.65
N LEU A 70 -33.39 6.42 11.64
CA LEU A 70 -33.96 7.38 10.70
C LEU A 70 -34.92 8.36 11.41
N ASN A 71 -35.76 7.88 12.32
CA ASN A 71 -36.69 8.73 13.06
C ASN A 71 -35.95 9.78 13.89
N ARG A 72 -34.88 9.40 14.59
CA ARG A 72 -34.02 10.33 15.34
C ARG A 72 -33.33 11.34 14.42
N LEU A 73 -32.82 10.87 13.28
CA LEU A 73 -32.20 11.74 12.27
C LEU A 73 -33.19 12.78 11.75
N LYS A 74 -34.39 12.37 11.32
CA LYS A 74 -35.43 13.29 10.83
C LYS A 74 -35.84 14.31 11.89
N ALA A 75 -36.04 13.88 13.14
CA ALA A 75 -36.38 14.78 14.24
C ALA A 75 -35.29 15.85 14.46
N ARG A 76 -34.00 15.46 14.45
CA ARG A 76 -32.88 16.39 14.57
C ARG A 76 -32.79 17.36 13.39
N PHE A 77 -32.94 16.86 12.15
CA PHE A 77 -32.92 17.73 10.96
C PHE A 77 -34.04 18.76 11.00
N LYS A 78 -35.28 18.35 11.33
CA LYS A 78 -36.41 19.29 11.45
C LYS A 78 -36.13 20.38 12.48
N SER A 79 -35.65 20.00 13.67
CA SER A 79 -35.26 20.98 14.70
C SER A 79 -34.11 21.89 14.23
N GLY A 80 -33.09 21.34 13.59
CA GLY A 80 -31.93 22.11 13.11
C GLY A 80 -32.28 23.10 12.00
N ILE A 81 -33.19 22.74 11.09
CA ILE A 81 -33.68 23.66 10.05
C ILE A 81 -34.40 24.86 10.66
N ILE A 82 -35.27 24.62 11.65
CA ILE A 82 -36.00 25.69 12.36
C ILE A 82 -35.01 26.64 13.05
N MET A 83 -34.05 26.10 13.80
CA MET A 83 -33.04 26.92 14.50
C MET A 83 -32.16 27.71 13.52
N GLN A 84 -31.81 27.15 12.36
CA GLN A 84 -31.08 27.88 11.33
C GLN A 84 -31.87 29.06 10.78
N GLN A 85 -33.21 29.05 10.82
CA GLN A 85 -34.04 30.18 10.39
C GLN A 85 -34.06 31.35 11.38
N GLU A 86 -33.68 31.12 12.64
CA GLU A 86 -33.67 32.18 13.66
C GLU A 86 -32.43 33.08 13.55
N SER A 87 -31.38 32.61 12.85
CA SER A 87 -30.13 33.34 12.67
C SER A 87 -29.96 33.85 11.24
N SER A 88 -29.92 35.17 11.06
CA SER A 88 -29.67 35.80 9.75
C SER A 88 -28.35 35.35 9.12
N SER A 89 -27.31 35.08 9.92
CA SER A 89 -26.03 34.58 9.41
C SER A 89 -26.12 33.13 8.94
N SER A 90 -26.79 32.25 9.69
CA SER A 90 -27.01 30.85 9.29
C SER A 90 -27.84 30.76 8.01
N ARG A 91 -28.88 31.60 7.88
CA ARG A 91 -29.67 31.72 6.66
C ARG A 91 -28.82 32.16 5.48
N ALA A 92 -28.03 33.23 5.63
CA ALA A 92 -27.14 33.72 4.57
C ALA A 92 -26.16 32.64 4.12
N SER A 93 -25.55 31.90 5.06
CA SER A 93 -24.65 30.78 4.75
C SER A 93 -25.35 29.65 3.99
N SER A 94 -26.55 29.25 4.40
CA SER A 94 -27.32 28.21 3.70
C SER A 94 -27.69 28.62 2.28
N LEU A 95 -28.12 29.87 2.07
CA LEU A 95 -28.47 30.39 0.75
C LEU A 95 -27.24 30.46 -0.17
N ALA A 96 -26.09 30.89 0.37
CA ALA A 96 -24.84 30.93 -0.37
C ALA A 96 -24.37 29.53 -0.79
N ALA A 97 -24.48 28.54 0.11
CA ALA A 97 -24.15 27.16 -0.20
C ALA A 97 -25.03 26.58 -1.31
N ASP A 98 -26.34 26.81 -1.24
CA ASP A 98 -27.29 26.39 -2.28
C ASP A 98 -26.97 27.02 -3.65
N TRP A 99 -26.75 28.33 -3.68
CA TRP A 99 -26.37 29.02 -4.90
C TRP A 99 -25.06 28.48 -5.49
N TYR A 100 -24.05 28.28 -4.65
CA TYR A 100 -22.73 27.81 -5.09
C TYR A 100 -22.76 26.37 -5.61
N HIS A 101 -23.45 25.46 -4.91
CA HIS A 101 -23.45 24.04 -5.25
C HIS A 101 -24.51 23.68 -6.31
N LEU A 102 -25.69 24.29 -6.26
CA LEU A 102 -26.84 23.92 -7.08
C LEU A 102 -27.16 24.93 -8.18
N GLY A 103 -26.61 26.15 -8.13
CA GLY A 103 -26.97 27.24 -9.02
C GLY A 103 -28.39 27.78 -8.79
N ARG A 104 -29.05 27.37 -7.71
CA ARG A 104 -30.39 27.82 -7.31
C ARG A 104 -30.55 27.71 -5.80
N ILE A 105 -31.48 28.50 -5.25
CA ILE A 105 -31.87 28.44 -3.84
C ILE A 105 -32.99 27.42 -3.67
N ARG A 106 -32.90 26.54 -2.66
CA ARG A 106 -34.01 25.65 -2.28
C ARG A 106 -34.91 26.33 -1.26
N THR A 107 -36.21 26.05 -1.34
CA THR A 107 -37.18 26.54 -0.36
C THR A 107 -37.26 25.62 0.85
N MET A 108 -37.81 26.11 1.97
CA MET A 108 -38.04 25.27 3.15
C MET A 108 -38.97 24.09 2.86
N SER A 109 -40.06 24.34 2.11
CA SER A 109 -40.98 23.27 1.70
C SER A 109 -40.30 22.21 0.83
N GLU A 110 -39.34 22.60 -0.02
CA GLU A 110 -38.52 21.63 -0.77
C GLU A 110 -37.64 20.78 0.15
N LEU A 111 -36.97 21.39 1.13
CA LEU A 111 -36.13 20.66 2.09
C LEU A 111 -36.96 19.70 2.95
N GLU A 112 -38.14 20.12 3.40
CA GLU A 112 -39.10 19.28 4.13
C GLU A 112 -39.58 18.11 3.27
N ALA A 113 -39.97 18.36 2.01
CA ALA A 113 -40.39 17.31 1.10
C ALA A 113 -39.28 16.29 0.82
N ILE A 114 -38.03 16.74 0.65
CA ILE A 114 -36.86 15.85 0.52
C ILE A 114 -36.71 15.01 1.79
N LEU A 115 -36.75 15.63 2.97
CA LEU A 115 -36.58 14.93 4.24
C LEU A 115 -37.69 13.89 4.49
N ASP A 116 -38.94 14.25 4.18
CA ASP A 116 -40.08 13.37 4.35
C ASP A 116 -40.05 12.19 3.36
N GLY A 117 -39.56 12.41 2.13
CA GLY A 117 -39.38 11.38 1.12
C GLY A 117 -38.26 10.35 1.39
N ILE A 118 -37.35 10.62 2.33
CA ILE A 118 -36.30 9.66 2.72
C ILE A 118 -36.91 8.51 3.52
N SER A 119 -36.65 7.27 3.11
CA SER A 119 -37.06 6.05 3.83
C SER A 119 -35.87 5.16 4.13
N VAL A 120 -36.06 4.18 5.03
CA VAL A 120 -35.01 3.19 5.34
C VAL A 120 -34.64 2.38 4.11
N GLU A 121 -35.64 2.04 3.28
CA GLU A 121 -35.46 1.30 2.04
C GLU A 121 -34.57 2.07 1.06
N THR A 122 -34.83 3.36 0.86
CA THR A 122 -34.02 4.21 -0.03
C THR A 122 -32.59 4.37 0.47
N ILE A 123 -32.39 4.55 1.79
CA ILE A 123 -31.05 4.63 2.39
C ILE A 123 -30.31 3.31 2.23
N ASN A 124 -30.94 2.19 2.57
CA ASN A 124 -30.31 0.87 2.50
C ASN A 124 -29.99 0.48 1.06
N ALA A 125 -30.88 0.78 0.11
CA ALA A 125 -30.59 0.59 -1.31
C ALA A 125 -29.38 1.41 -1.77
N TYR A 126 -29.27 2.67 -1.32
CA TYR A 126 -28.10 3.49 -1.61
C TYR A 126 -26.81 2.91 -1.02
N LEU A 127 -26.83 2.49 0.25
CA LEU A 127 -25.68 1.93 0.96
C LEU A 127 -25.22 0.59 0.37
N SER A 128 -26.16 -0.27 -0.03
CA SER A 128 -25.85 -1.54 -0.69
C SER A 128 -25.20 -1.34 -2.06
N ASN A 129 -25.65 -0.32 -2.81
CA ASN A 129 -25.08 0.00 -4.13
C ASN A 129 -23.78 0.81 -4.05
N ASN A 130 -23.55 1.51 -2.93
CA ASN A 130 -22.42 2.40 -2.73
C ASN A 130 -21.75 2.12 -1.37
N PRO A 131 -21.24 0.89 -1.14
CA PRO A 131 -20.60 0.56 0.12
C PRO A 131 -19.36 1.43 0.33
N PRO A 132 -19.09 1.89 1.58
CA PRO A 132 -17.84 2.57 1.90
C PRO A 132 -16.65 1.70 1.51
N LYS A 133 -15.73 2.25 0.71
CA LYS A 133 -14.55 1.55 0.19
C LYS A 133 -13.37 2.52 0.08
N ASN A 134 -12.16 1.97 -0.07
CA ASN A 134 -10.93 2.74 -0.26
C ASN A 134 -10.66 3.74 0.88
N PHE A 135 -10.77 3.29 2.13
CA PHE A 135 -10.47 4.11 3.30
C PHE A 135 -9.05 4.66 3.22
N ARG A 136 -8.90 5.97 3.40
CA ARG A 136 -7.60 6.61 3.60
C ARG A 136 -7.47 6.92 5.08
N VAL A 137 -6.62 6.17 5.76
CA VAL A 137 -6.40 6.30 7.20
C VAL A 137 -5.09 7.06 7.42
N THR A 138 -5.17 8.14 8.20
CA THR A 138 -4.01 8.89 8.66
C THR A 138 -3.98 8.83 10.18
N THR A 139 -2.87 8.38 10.74
CA THR A 139 -2.65 8.31 12.19
C THR A 139 -1.52 9.25 12.57
N ILE A 140 -1.63 9.87 13.75
CA ILE A 140 -0.60 10.74 14.32
C ILE A 140 -0.38 10.27 15.76
N GLY A 141 0.78 9.70 16.05
CA GLY A 141 1.07 9.16 17.38
C GLY A 141 2.43 8.47 17.46
N ALA A 142 2.83 8.11 18.68
CA ALA A 142 4.12 7.50 18.96
C ALA A 142 4.26 6.04 18.47
N LYS A 143 3.13 5.35 18.24
CA LYS A 143 3.09 3.98 17.74
C LYS A 143 2.38 3.91 16.39
N ARG A 144 2.90 3.06 15.50
CA ARG A 144 2.25 2.71 14.24
C ARG A 144 1.00 1.87 14.54
N LEU A 145 -0.07 2.08 13.77
CA LEU A 145 -1.29 1.26 13.82
C LEU A 145 -1.39 0.37 12.59
N GLU A 146 -1.95 -0.81 12.76
CA GLU A 146 -2.33 -1.73 11.69
C GLU A 146 -3.70 -1.36 11.14
N VAL A 147 -3.87 -1.50 9.82
CA VAL A 147 -5.08 -1.00 9.13
C VAL A 147 -5.92 -2.16 8.56
N ASN A 148 -5.49 -3.41 8.70
CA ASN A 148 -6.23 -4.55 8.15
C ASN A 148 -6.10 -5.86 8.94
N PRO A 149 -6.93 -6.04 10.00
CA PRO A 149 -7.03 -7.32 10.71
C PRO A 149 -7.77 -8.43 9.92
N ASN A 150 -8.39 -8.10 8.78
CA ASN A 150 -9.16 -9.03 7.93
C ASN A 150 -8.41 -9.45 6.66
N ALA A 151 -7.11 -9.16 6.56
CA ALA A 151 -6.33 -9.64 5.43
C ALA A 151 -6.24 -11.17 5.49
N TYR A 152 -6.73 -11.84 4.45
CA TYR A 152 -6.60 -13.29 4.30
C TYR A 152 -5.20 -13.71 3.87
N SER A 153 -4.30 -12.74 3.61
CA SER A 153 -2.95 -12.97 3.15
C SER A 153 -1.95 -12.05 3.85
N LEU A 154 -0.70 -12.47 3.78
CA LEU A 154 0.50 -11.75 4.16
C LEU A 154 1.31 -11.52 2.89
N ALA A 155 1.78 -10.29 2.69
CA ALA A 155 2.80 -9.95 1.70
C ALA A 155 4.09 -9.56 2.41
N THR A 156 5.22 -10.13 1.99
CA THR A 156 6.56 -9.81 2.48
C THR A 156 7.48 -9.50 1.31
N ALA A 157 8.32 -8.48 1.46
CA ALA A 157 9.22 -8.04 0.40
C ALA A 157 10.55 -7.48 0.93
N PHE A 158 11.64 -7.76 0.23
CA PHE A 158 12.89 -7.04 0.37
C PHE A 158 13.00 -5.98 -0.73
N PHE A 159 13.10 -4.72 -0.31
CA PHE A 159 13.44 -3.61 -1.18
C PHE A 159 14.93 -3.33 -1.06
N VAL A 160 15.64 -3.43 -2.19
CA VAL A 160 17.05 -3.03 -2.29
C VAL A 160 17.08 -1.70 -3.01
N LYS A 161 17.68 -0.68 -2.39
CA LYS A 161 17.83 0.65 -3.00
C LYS A 161 18.99 0.62 -4.00
N THR A 162 18.82 -0.15 -5.05
CA THR A 162 19.76 -0.34 -6.15
C THR A 162 18.98 -0.61 -7.43
N GLY A 163 19.38 -0.01 -8.53
CA GLY A 163 18.79 -0.22 -9.85
C GLY A 163 19.75 0.19 -10.94
N SER A 164 19.28 0.31 -12.17
CA SER A 164 20.15 0.65 -13.33
C SER A 164 20.92 1.96 -13.17
N ARG A 165 20.38 2.91 -12.38
CA ARG A 165 21.05 4.19 -12.12
C ARG A 165 22.30 4.09 -11.24
N ASP A 166 22.44 2.99 -10.51
CA ASP A 166 23.54 2.76 -9.57
C ASP A 166 24.68 1.92 -10.19
N GLU A 167 24.56 1.61 -11.47
CA GLU A 167 25.50 0.80 -12.24
C GLU A 167 26.55 1.68 -12.92
N THR A 168 27.76 1.14 -13.09
CA THR A 168 28.75 1.74 -13.98
C THR A 168 28.57 1.19 -15.39
N PRO A 169 29.08 1.88 -16.44
CA PRO A 169 28.99 1.38 -17.82
C PRO A 169 29.52 -0.05 -18.00
N GLU A 170 30.54 -0.44 -17.23
CA GLU A 170 31.17 -1.77 -17.29
C GLU A 170 30.30 -2.89 -16.71
N VAL A 171 29.30 -2.54 -15.90
CA VAL A 171 28.38 -3.50 -15.26
C VAL A 171 26.91 -3.18 -15.54
N ALA A 172 26.62 -2.39 -16.59
CA ALA A 172 25.26 -2.05 -16.95
C ALA A 172 24.42 -3.33 -17.21
N GLY A 173 23.24 -3.41 -16.58
CA GLY A 173 22.36 -4.57 -16.55
C GLY A 173 22.60 -5.54 -15.37
N VAL A 174 23.61 -5.30 -14.52
CA VAL A 174 23.95 -6.22 -13.41
C VAL A 174 22.85 -6.33 -12.35
N SER A 175 22.05 -5.28 -12.11
CA SER A 175 20.96 -5.32 -11.11
C SER A 175 19.84 -6.25 -11.57
N HIS A 176 19.43 -6.13 -12.83
CA HIS A 176 18.46 -7.02 -13.46
C HIS A 176 18.99 -8.46 -13.55
N PHE A 177 20.26 -8.63 -13.88
CA PHE A 177 20.85 -9.97 -13.87
C PHE A 177 20.91 -10.56 -12.45
N LEU A 178 21.30 -9.78 -11.45
CA LEU A 178 21.26 -10.22 -10.05
C LEU A 178 19.86 -10.63 -9.60
N GLU A 179 18.82 -9.94 -10.06
CA GLU A 179 17.43 -10.29 -9.80
C GLU A 179 17.13 -11.74 -10.16
N HIS A 180 17.56 -12.19 -11.34
CA HIS A 180 17.41 -13.58 -11.78
C HIS A 180 18.30 -14.53 -10.98
N MET A 181 19.53 -14.11 -10.70
CA MET A 181 20.54 -14.93 -10.03
C MET A 181 20.20 -15.23 -8.56
N VAL A 182 19.45 -14.36 -7.90
CA VAL A 182 18.97 -14.55 -6.53
C VAL A 182 18.15 -15.84 -6.38
N PHE A 183 17.45 -16.28 -7.43
CA PHE A 183 16.67 -17.52 -7.43
C PHE A 183 17.46 -18.78 -7.81
N LYS A 184 18.75 -18.65 -8.17
CA LYS A 184 19.57 -19.80 -8.64
C LYS A 184 20.17 -20.64 -7.51
N GLY A 185 19.87 -20.29 -6.27
CA GLY A 185 20.21 -21.09 -5.09
C GLY A 185 21.11 -20.37 -4.11
N THR A 186 21.18 -20.96 -2.93
CA THR A 186 21.86 -20.47 -1.74
C THR A 186 22.75 -21.59 -1.20
N SER A 187 23.43 -21.33 -0.08
CA SER A 187 24.17 -22.39 0.62
C SER A 187 23.27 -23.48 1.22
N ARG A 188 21.97 -23.19 1.38
CA ARG A 188 20.97 -24.08 1.98
C ARG A 188 20.02 -24.71 0.96
N ARG A 189 19.83 -24.07 -0.19
CA ARG A 189 18.79 -24.42 -1.18
C ARG A 189 19.34 -24.42 -2.60
N THR A 190 18.98 -25.42 -3.38
CA THR A 190 19.16 -25.38 -4.84
C THR A 190 18.10 -24.49 -5.48
N ALA A 191 18.29 -24.12 -6.76
CA ALA A 191 17.26 -23.42 -7.54
C ALA A 191 15.93 -24.21 -7.59
N GLU A 192 16.00 -25.54 -7.65
CA GLU A 192 14.80 -26.39 -7.63
C GLU A 192 14.11 -26.34 -6.27
N ASP A 193 14.87 -26.34 -5.17
CA ASP A 193 14.30 -26.22 -3.82
C ASP A 193 13.59 -24.89 -3.62
N VAL A 194 14.18 -23.78 -4.09
CA VAL A 194 13.55 -22.44 -4.02
C VAL A 194 12.22 -22.43 -4.74
N ASN A 195 12.17 -22.93 -5.98
CA ASN A 195 10.92 -22.97 -6.76
C ASN A 195 9.88 -23.91 -6.14
N ARG A 196 10.31 -25.10 -5.69
CA ARG A 196 9.42 -26.08 -5.06
C ARG A 196 8.84 -25.56 -3.75
N GLU A 197 9.64 -24.91 -2.91
CA GLU A 197 9.15 -24.31 -1.66
C GLU A 197 8.14 -23.17 -1.96
N LEU A 198 8.38 -22.32 -2.96
CA LEU A 198 7.40 -21.29 -3.36
C LEU A 198 6.07 -21.92 -3.80
N ASP A 199 6.12 -22.99 -4.60
CA ASP A 199 4.94 -23.72 -5.08
C ASP A 199 4.19 -24.42 -3.93
N GLU A 200 4.91 -25.07 -3.01
CA GLU A 200 4.35 -25.73 -1.82
C GLU A 200 3.65 -24.74 -0.88
N LEU A 201 4.17 -23.51 -0.78
CA LEU A 201 3.57 -22.42 -0.02
C LEU A 201 2.37 -21.78 -0.73
N GLY A 202 2.11 -22.14 -2.00
CA GLY A 202 1.12 -21.47 -2.84
C GLY A 202 1.43 -19.98 -3.01
N ALA A 203 2.72 -19.62 -3.00
CA ALA A 203 3.16 -18.23 -2.98
C ALA A 203 2.90 -17.54 -4.33
N GLN A 204 2.30 -16.36 -4.29
CA GLN A 204 2.41 -15.42 -5.41
C GLN A 204 3.69 -14.62 -5.23
N SER A 205 4.76 -15.06 -5.86
CA SER A 205 6.08 -14.43 -5.78
C SER A 205 6.53 -13.85 -7.11
N ASN A 206 7.29 -12.77 -7.05
CA ASN A 206 8.04 -12.26 -8.19
C ASN A 206 9.21 -11.38 -7.72
N ALA A 207 10.02 -10.96 -8.66
CA ALA A 207 10.95 -9.87 -8.48
C ALA A 207 10.80 -8.85 -9.63
N PHE A 208 11.33 -7.65 -9.42
CA PHE A 208 11.51 -6.69 -10.51
C PHE A 208 12.62 -5.70 -10.17
N THR A 209 13.25 -5.18 -11.22
CA THR A 209 14.26 -4.12 -11.16
C THR A 209 13.76 -2.90 -11.91
N SER A 210 14.03 -1.73 -11.36
CA SER A 210 13.85 -0.44 -12.02
C SER A 210 15.15 0.34 -12.00
N GLU A 211 15.12 1.58 -12.45
CA GLU A 211 16.24 2.50 -12.38
C GLU A 211 16.68 2.75 -10.92
N GLU A 212 15.76 2.63 -9.96
CA GLU A 212 15.98 3.05 -8.58
C GLU A 212 15.90 1.95 -7.52
N GLN A 213 15.39 0.77 -7.85
CA GLN A 213 15.21 -0.29 -6.87
C GLN A 213 15.11 -1.67 -7.52
N THR A 214 15.52 -2.68 -6.77
CA THR A 214 15.25 -4.09 -7.05
C THR A 214 14.43 -4.62 -5.88
N VAL A 215 13.32 -5.29 -6.19
CA VAL A 215 12.33 -5.73 -5.21
C VAL A 215 12.12 -7.23 -5.38
N TYR A 216 12.18 -7.96 -4.27
CA TYR A 216 11.89 -9.39 -4.19
C TYR A 216 10.72 -9.57 -3.25
N TYR A 217 9.61 -10.16 -3.71
CA TYR A 217 8.41 -10.26 -2.88
C TYR A 217 7.68 -11.58 -3.04
N ALA A 218 6.90 -11.91 -2.02
CA ALA A 218 5.98 -13.03 -2.04
C ALA A 218 4.73 -12.73 -1.21
N VAL A 219 3.62 -13.34 -1.62
CA VAL A 219 2.32 -13.27 -0.93
C VAL A 219 1.86 -14.68 -0.62
N VAL A 220 1.55 -14.95 0.65
CA VAL A 220 1.15 -16.26 1.18
C VAL A 220 0.02 -16.13 2.20
N LEU A 221 -0.49 -17.26 2.70
CA LEU A 221 -1.38 -17.29 3.86
C LEU A 221 -0.63 -16.91 5.16
N PRO A 222 -1.26 -16.24 6.14
CA PRO A 222 -0.59 -15.76 7.35
C PRO A 222 0.13 -16.85 8.17
N GLU A 223 -0.43 -18.05 8.24
CA GLU A 223 0.17 -19.21 8.92
C GLU A 223 1.50 -19.68 8.30
N LEU A 224 1.83 -19.21 7.09
CA LEU A 224 3.07 -19.50 6.37
C LEU A 224 4.12 -18.39 6.52
N GLN A 225 3.88 -17.41 7.39
CA GLN A 225 4.79 -16.26 7.61
C GLN A 225 6.24 -16.71 7.85
N HIS A 226 6.44 -17.66 8.76
CA HIS A 226 7.78 -18.11 9.12
C HIS A 226 8.51 -18.71 7.90
N GLN A 227 7.83 -19.56 7.13
CA GLN A 227 8.40 -20.23 5.97
C GLN A 227 8.78 -19.23 4.88
N ILE A 228 7.89 -18.28 4.55
CA ILE A 228 8.16 -17.34 3.46
C ILE A 228 9.26 -16.34 3.81
N VAL A 229 9.34 -15.90 5.07
CA VAL A 229 10.39 -14.99 5.54
C VAL A 229 11.74 -15.70 5.56
N ASP A 230 11.82 -16.97 5.98
CA ASP A 230 13.06 -17.76 5.91
C ASP A 230 13.52 -17.94 4.47
N LEU A 231 12.61 -18.28 3.55
CA LEU A 231 12.94 -18.44 2.14
C LEU A 231 13.42 -17.13 1.51
N LEU A 232 12.67 -16.03 1.69
CA LEU A 232 13.04 -14.73 1.15
C LEU A 232 14.38 -14.23 1.73
N ALA A 233 14.61 -14.37 3.03
CA ALA A 233 15.87 -13.95 3.63
C ALA A 233 17.06 -14.79 3.14
N ASP A 234 16.85 -16.10 2.92
CA ASP A 234 17.89 -16.99 2.40
C ASP A 234 18.28 -16.64 0.96
N ILE A 235 17.31 -16.42 0.07
CA ILE A 235 17.61 -16.04 -1.33
C ILE A 235 18.31 -14.68 -1.42
N MET A 236 18.13 -13.78 -0.42
CA MET A 236 18.91 -12.54 -0.34
C MET A 236 20.41 -12.78 -0.07
N ARG A 237 20.87 -14.03 0.10
CA ARG A 237 22.28 -14.43 0.20
C ARG A 237 22.60 -15.57 -0.79
N PRO A 238 22.48 -15.30 -2.11
CA PRO A 238 22.68 -16.32 -3.13
C PRO A 238 24.15 -16.72 -3.25
N THR A 239 24.42 -17.93 -3.73
CA THR A 239 25.80 -18.43 -3.93
C THR A 239 26.48 -17.87 -5.18
N LEU A 240 25.72 -17.37 -6.15
CA LEU A 240 26.21 -16.80 -7.41
C LEU A 240 27.24 -17.71 -8.12
N ARG A 241 26.93 -19.00 -8.30
CA ARG A 241 27.85 -19.97 -8.91
C ARG A 241 28.13 -19.62 -10.38
N GLN A 242 29.34 -19.92 -10.83
CA GLN A 242 29.75 -19.67 -12.22
C GLN A 242 28.86 -20.40 -13.24
N GLU A 243 28.47 -21.64 -12.96
CA GLU A 243 27.61 -22.44 -13.85
C GLU A 243 26.21 -21.83 -14.05
N ASP A 244 25.63 -21.29 -12.96
CA ASP A 244 24.34 -20.62 -12.98
C ASP A 244 24.45 -19.30 -13.75
N PHE A 245 25.53 -18.54 -13.49
CA PHE A 245 25.82 -17.28 -14.17
C PHE A 245 25.93 -17.49 -15.69
N ASP A 246 26.71 -18.46 -16.15
CA ASP A 246 26.93 -18.71 -17.58
C ASP A 246 25.66 -19.17 -18.29
N THR A 247 24.78 -19.88 -17.58
CA THR A 247 23.49 -20.34 -18.11
C THR A 247 22.52 -19.17 -18.21
N GLU A 248 22.36 -18.41 -17.14
CA GLU A 248 21.41 -17.31 -17.06
C GLU A 248 21.81 -16.12 -17.94
N LYS A 249 23.12 -15.88 -18.12
CA LYS A 249 23.64 -14.88 -19.06
C LYS A 249 23.09 -15.08 -20.47
N LYS A 250 22.95 -16.33 -20.92
CA LYS A 250 22.39 -16.63 -22.25
C LYS A 250 20.91 -16.27 -22.32
N VAL A 251 20.16 -16.55 -21.25
CA VAL A 251 18.73 -16.22 -21.16
C VAL A 251 18.50 -14.72 -21.23
N ILE A 252 19.31 -13.93 -20.49
CA ILE A 252 19.19 -12.47 -20.47
C ILE A 252 19.59 -11.85 -21.81
N LEU A 253 20.61 -12.39 -22.49
CA LEU A 253 20.97 -11.92 -23.83
C LEU A 253 19.82 -12.14 -24.84
N GLU A 254 19.14 -13.29 -24.78
CA GLU A 254 17.95 -13.55 -25.58
C GLU A 254 16.78 -12.62 -25.21
N GLU A 255 16.61 -12.32 -23.92
CA GLU A 255 15.62 -11.35 -23.46
C GLU A 255 15.87 -9.95 -24.02
N ILE A 256 17.10 -9.45 -23.95
CA ILE A 256 17.50 -8.16 -24.54
C ILE A 256 17.15 -8.13 -26.03
N MET A 257 17.53 -9.17 -26.78
CA MET A 257 17.21 -9.27 -28.21
C MET A 257 15.71 -9.25 -28.47
N LYS A 258 14.93 -9.98 -27.67
CA LYS A 258 13.47 -10.00 -27.77
C LYS A 258 12.85 -8.63 -27.50
N TYR A 259 13.38 -7.85 -26.56
CA TYR A 259 12.89 -6.49 -26.27
C TYR A 259 13.25 -5.50 -27.38
N ASP A 260 14.44 -5.63 -27.99
CA ASP A 260 14.83 -4.84 -29.17
C ASP A 260 13.90 -5.06 -30.37
N ASP A 261 13.37 -6.28 -30.53
CA ASP A 261 12.41 -6.64 -31.57
C ASP A 261 10.97 -6.16 -31.28
N GLN A 262 10.70 -5.54 -30.12
CA GLN A 262 9.38 -5.02 -29.74
C GLN A 262 9.31 -3.48 -29.85
N PRO A 263 8.60 -2.92 -30.86
CA PRO A 263 8.56 -1.47 -31.09
C PRO A 263 8.15 -0.59 -29.89
N PRO A 264 7.19 -0.99 -29.01
CA PRO A 264 6.80 -0.16 -27.86
C PRO A 264 7.91 -0.02 -26.80
N TYR A 265 8.69 -1.07 -26.58
CA TYR A 265 9.73 -1.10 -25.53
C TYR A 265 10.97 -0.32 -25.95
N GLY A 266 11.46 -0.55 -27.17
CA GLY A 266 12.54 0.27 -27.73
C GLY A 266 12.20 1.75 -27.81
N GLY A 267 10.91 2.09 -27.96
CA GLY A 267 10.45 3.48 -27.98
C GLY A 267 10.57 4.18 -26.62
N HIS A 268 10.19 3.50 -25.53
CA HIS A 268 10.31 4.04 -24.17
C HIS A 268 11.78 4.23 -23.78
N GLU A 269 12.61 3.20 -23.92
CA GLU A 269 14.04 3.24 -23.61
C GLU A 269 14.77 4.37 -24.36
N LYS A 270 14.54 4.49 -25.68
CA LYS A 270 15.14 5.56 -26.49
C LYS A 270 14.66 6.94 -26.07
N SER A 271 13.40 7.06 -25.64
CA SER A 271 12.83 8.32 -25.13
C SER A 271 13.46 8.71 -23.79
N MET A 272 13.64 7.74 -22.88
CA MET A 272 14.31 7.94 -21.60
C MET A 272 15.77 8.33 -21.79
N ALA A 273 16.51 7.60 -22.63
CA ALA A 273 17.90 7.91 -22.96
C ALA A 273 18.04 9.31 -23.62
N ALA A 274 17.15 9.67 -24.55
CA ALA A 274 17.18 10.98 -25.19
C ALA A 274 16.83 12.13 -24.23
N TRP A 275 15.92 11.90 -23.28
CA TRP A 275 15.51 12.91 -22.29
C TRP A 275 16.56 13.11 -21.20
N PHE A 276 17.10 12.02 -20.65
CA PHE A 276 18.05 12.06 -19.53
C PHE A 276 19.50 12.24 -19.98
N GLY A 277 19.83 11.96 -21.24
CA GLY A 277 21.19 12.11 -21.78
C GLY A 277 22.20 11.27 -21.00
N GLU A 278 23.21 11.92 -20.42
CA GLU A 278 24.23 11.27 -19.59
C GLU A 278 23.78 11.00 -18.15
N HIS A 279 22.58 11.44 -17.75
CA HIS A 279 22.09 11.21 -16.40
C HIS A 279 21.77 9.72 -16.18
N PRO A 280 22.18 9.10 -15.05
CA PRO A 280 22.05 7.64 -14.83
C PRO A 280 20.62 7.08 -14.87
N LEU A 281 19.58 7.92 -14.75
CA LEU A 281 18.18 7.51 -14.96
C LEU A 281 17.84 7.20 -16.44
N GLY A 282 18.73 7.55 -17.38
CA GLY A 282 18.64 7.12 -18.76
C GLY A 282 19.28 5.76 -19.02
N ASN A 283 19.89 5.13 -18.01
CA ASN A 283 20.51 3.80 -18.14
C ASN A 283 19.43 2.74 -18.34
N SER A 284 19.63 1.88 -19.33
CA SER A 284 18.75 0.74 -19.56
C SER A 284 18.77 -0.22 -18.38
N VAL A 285 17.60 -0.67 -17.95
CA VAL A 285 17.46 -1.68 -16.88
C VAL A 285 18.05 -3.03 -17.30
N LEU A 286 17.88 -3.41 -18.55
CA LEU A 286 18.39 -4.68 -19.09
C LEU A 286 19.89 -4.64 -19.38
N GLY A 287 20.48 -3.44 -19.50
CA GLY A 287 21.82 -3.25 -20.05
C GLY A 287 21.83 -3.41 -21.58
N THR A 288 23.00 -3.73 -22.14
CA THR A 288 23.17 -3.98 -23.58
C THR A 288 23.77 -5.36 -23.82
N GLN A 289 23.69 -5.84 -25.06
CA GLN A 289 24.37 -7.09 -25.44
C GLN A 289 25.87 -7.04 -25.13
N ASP A 290 26.51 -5.87 -25.30
CA ASP A 290 27.92 -5.69 -25.01
C ASP A 290 28.20 -5.65 -23.50
N SER A 291 27.41 -4.92 -22.71
CA SER A 291 27.66 -4.82 -21.27
C SER A 291 27.39 -6.16 -20.56
N VAL A 292 26.26 -6.78 -20.83
CA VAL A 292 25.90 -8.10 -20.28
C VAL A 292 26.82 -9.18 -20.85
N GLY A 293 27.13 -9.12 -22.15
CA GLY A 293 28.04 -10.04 -22.83
C GLY A 293 29.47 -10.02 -22.28
N ASN A 294 29.95 -8.88 -21.80
CA ASN A 294 31.28 -8.74 -21.18
C ASN A 294 31.25 -8.87 -19.64
N LEU A 295 30.08 -8.79 -19.00
CA LEU A 295 29.95 -8.93 -17.55
C LEU A 295 30.50 -10.28 -17.07
N THR A 296 31.30 -10.25 -16.01
CA THR A 296 31.85 -11.43 -15.34
C THR A 296 31.15 -11.70 -14.02
N GLN A 297 31.16 -12.97 -13.59
CA GLN A 297 30.62 -13.39 -12.30
C GLN A 297 31.31 -12.67 -11.13
N GLN A 298 32.61 -12.41 -11.23
CA GLN A 298 33.35 -11.66 -10.20
C GLN A 298 32.88 -10.20 -10.08
N GLN A 299 32.59 -9.52 -11.21
CA GLN A 299 32.01 -8.18 -11.19
C GLN A 299 30.63 -8.18 -10.55
N MET A 300 29.80 -9.18 -10.85
CA MET A 300 28.49 -9.35 -10.21
C MET A 300 28.61 -9.56 -8.69
N MET A 301 29.50 -10.44 -8.25
CA MET A 301 29.76 -10.65 -6.81
C MET A 301 30.23 -9.35 -6.14
N SER A 302 31.14 -8.61 -6.78
CA SER A 302 31.61 -7.32 -6.29
C SER A 302 30.48 -6.29 -6.19
N TYR A 303 29.61 -6.21 -7.20
CA TYR A 303 28.45 -5.33 -7.17
C TYR A 303 27.47 -5.71 -6.04
N PHE A 304 27.19 -7.01 -5.88
CA PHE A 304 26.37 -7.53 -4.79
C PHE A 304 26.94 -7.13 -3.42
N GLU A 305 28.24 -7.38 -3.20
CA GLU A 305 28.97 -6.99 -1.98
C GLU A 305 29.02 -5.47 -1.75
N GLN A 306 28.81 -4.64 -2.78
CA GLN A 306 28.78 -3.18 -2.65
C GLN A 306 27.38 -2.61 -2.40
N ARG A 307 26.32 -3.32 -2.83
CA ARG A 307 24.95 -2.77 -2.86
C ARG A 307 23.97 -3.46 -1.91
N TYR A 308 24.15 -4.76 -1.64
CA TYR A 308 23.22 -5.58 -0.85
C TYR A 308 23.53 -5.58 0.66
N SER A 309 23.87 -4.39 1.17
CA SER A 309 24.05 -4.11 2.60
C SER A 309 22.70 -4.02 3.30
N PRO A 310 22.56 -4.47 4.56
CA PRO A 310 21.37 -4.21 5.38
C PRO A 310 21.03 -2.73 5.53
N THR A 311 22.00 -1.82 5.38
CA THR A 311 21.74 -0.36 5.44
C THR A 311 21.15 0.20 4.13
N ASN A 312 21.12 -0.61 3.07
CA ASN A 312 20.60 -0.27 1.75
C ASN A 312 19.40 -1.16 1.36
N MET A 313 18.91 -1.96 2.32
CA MET A 313 17.80 -2.89 2.16
C MET A 313 16.73 -2.60 3.19
N THR A 314 15.47 -2.84 2.85
CA THR A 314 14.33 -2.75 3.77
C THR A 314 13.45 -3.98 3.62
N LEU A 315 13.24 -4.71 4.70
CA LEU A 315 12.20 -5.74 4.78
C LEU A 315 10.87 -5.06 5.09
N VAL A 316 9.88 -5.28 4.24
CA VAL A 316 8.53 -4.73 4.36
C VAL A 316 7.53 -5.87 4.41
N ALA A 317 6.58 -5.79 5.33
CA ALA A 317 5.44 -6.69 5.39
C ALA A 317 4.12 -5.92 5.47
N SER A 318 3.07 -6.49 4.90
CA SER A 318 1.72 -5.93 4.87
C SER A 318 0.67 -7.04 4.79
N GLY A 319 -0.50 -6.84 5.38
CA GLY A 319 -1.54 -7.86 5.49
C GLY A 319 -1.72 -8.31 6.93
N ASN A 320 -2.06 -9.59 7.12
CA ASN A 320 -2.20 -10.18 8.45
C ASN A 320 -0.84 -10.72 8.88
N VAL A 321 -0.09 -9.90 9.61
CA VAL A 321 1.31 -10.12 9.95
C VAL A 321 1.42 -10.24 11.46
N ASP A 322 2.06 -11.29 11.95
CA ASP A 322 2.56 -11.30 13.33
C ASP A 322 3.84 -10.46 13.35
N PHE A 323 3.71 -9.18 13.70
CA PHE A 323 4.82 -8.24 13.64
C PHE A 323 5.96 -8.57 14.59
N ASP A 324 5.65 -9.01 15.82
CA ASP A 324 6.67 -9.33 16.82
C ASP A 324 7.47 -10.57 16.37
N ALA A 325 6.79 -11.61 15.87
CA ALA A 325 7.45 -12.79 15.30
C ALA A 325 8.27 -12.44 14.06
N LEU A 326 7.78 -11.55 13.19
CA LEU A 326 8.52 -11.07 12.02
C LEU A 326 9.82 -10.37 12.43
N VAL A 327 9.78 -9.51 13.45
CA VAL A 327 10.96 -8.78 13.94
C VAL A 327 11.97 -9.74 14.57
N GLU A 328 11.51 -10.70 15.38
CA GLU A 328 12.36 -11.74 15.97
C GLU A 328 13.06 -12.54 14.87
N GLN A 329 12.29 -13.08 13.92
CA GLN A 329 12.81 -13.87 12.82
C GLN A 329 13.77 -13.07 11.92
N ALA A 330 13.46 -11.81 11.61
CA ALA A 330 14.33 -10.95 10.84
C ALA A 330 15.66 -10.68 11.57
N ASN A 331 15.66 -10.56 12.89
CA ASN A 331 16.90 -10.42 13.66
C ASN A 331 17.74 -11.71 13.62
N GLU A 332 17.11 -12.88 13.69
CA GLU A 332 17.80 -14.17 13.59
C GLU A 332 18.44 -14.39 12.21
N LEU A 333 17.65 -14.19 11.15
CA LEU A 333 18.06 -14.48 9.78
C LEU A 333 19.00 -13.42 9.20
N CYS A 334 18.72 -12.14 9.48
CA CYS A 334 19.40 -11.01 8.85
C CYS A 334 20.39 -10.30 9.79
N GLY A 335 20.36 -10.58 11.10
CA GLY A 335 21.16 -9.85 12.09
C GLY A 335 22.67 -10.04 11.93
N SER A 336 23.10 -11.16 11.34
CA SER A 336 24.50 -11.47 11.06
C SER A 336 25.03 -10.82 9.78
N TRP A 337 24.16 -10.20 8.97
CA TRP A 337 24.57 -9.61 7.70
C TRP A 337 25.52 -8.43 7.92
N LYS A 338 26.65 -8.44 7.18
CA LYS A 338 27.66 -7.40 7.26
C LYS A 338 27.08 -6.03 6.89
N LYS A 339 27.14 -5.07 7.82
CA LYS A 339 26.66 -3.70 7.63
C LYS A 339 27.78 -2.80 7.10
N TYR A 340 27.49 -2.03 6.06
CA TYR A 340 28.39 -1.02 5.48
C TYR A 340 27.59 0.03 4.73
N SER A 341 28.07 1.28 4.74
CA SER A 341 27.41 2.38 4.07
C SER A 341 27.43 2.21 2.55
N VAL A 342 26.26 2.40 1.93
CA VAL A 342 26.10 2.39 0.47
C VAL A 342 25.75 3.80 0.04
N ASN A 343 26.56 4.37 -0.84
CA ASN A 343 26.33 5.70 -1.40
C ASN A 343 25.55 5.58 -2.71
N ARG A 344 24.57 6.47 -2.92
CA ARG A 344 23.95 6.71 -4.22
C ARG A 344 24.36 8.10 -4.67
N ASN A 345 25.03 8.19 -5.81
CA ASN A 345 25.35 9.49 -6.40
C ASN A 345 24.04 10.18 -6.78
N THR A 346 23.82 11.38 -6.23
CA THR A 346 22.60 12.16 -6.43
C THR A 346 22.56 12.81 -7.79
#